data_AF-A0A645HH70-F1
#
_entry.id   AF-A0A645HH70-F1
#
_cell.length_a   1.000
_cell.length_b   1.000
_cell.length_c   1.000
_cell.angle_alpha   90.00
_cell.angle_beta   90.00
_cell.angle_gamma   90.00
#
_symmetry.space_group_name_H-M   'P 1'
#
loop_
_entity.id
_entity.type
_entity.pdbx_description
1 polymer ?
#
loop_
_entity_poly.entity_id
_entity_poly.type
_entity_poly.pdbx_seq_one_letter_code
_entity_poly.pdbx_strand_id
1 'polypeptide(L)'
;MVVSAGAKVLGGFEVGDGAKIGSNAVVIKPVPAGATAVGIPARIIPSKTGHSADVTEHELAPKVDAKTQAAGVVDEDCGKSGFTAYGVTAEVDPVAQAMRSLSEGAAGHEKQIALLWAAIEKLSIQGHVKDCMPCESERPEAFQKDKIDQILGK
;
A
#
# COMPACT_ATOMS: atom_id res chain seq x y z
N MET A 1 -9.73 -32.42 18.37
CA MET A 1 -8.84 -31.94 17.29
C MET A 1 -9.55 -32.06 15.96
N VAL A 2 -9.31 -31.14 15.03
CA VAL A 2 -9.72 -31.24 13.62
C VAL A 2 -8.48 -31.30 12.75
N VAL A 3 -8.42 -32.26 11.82
CA VAL A 3 -7.33 -32.39 10.84
C VAL A 3 -7.93 -32.28 9.44
N SER A 4 -7.55 -31.25 8.71
CA SER A 4 -8.02 -31.02 7.35
C SER A 4 -7.33 -31.93 6.33
N ALA A 5 -7.92 -32.03 5.14
CA ALA A 5 -7.42 -32.88 4.06
C ALA A 5 -5.97 -32.56 3.67
N GLY A 6 -5.17 -33.61 3.43
CA GLY A 6 -3.78 -33.49 2.99
C GLY A 6 -2.79 -33.02 4.06
N ALA A 7 -3.24 -32.77 5.30
CA ALA A 7 -2.35 -32.44 6.40
C ALA A 7 -1.44 -33.63 6.78
N LYS A 8 -0.19 -33.32 7.12
CA LYS A 8 0.81 -34.31 7.53
C LYS A 8 1.43 -33.92 8.87
N VAL A 9 1.21 -34.76 9.88
CA VAL A 9 1.80 -34.60 11.21
C VAL A 9 3.04 -35.49 11.28
N LEU A 10 4.21 -34.86 11.41
CA LEU A 10 5.50 -35.51 11.42
C LEU A 10 6.13 -35.35 12.82
N GLY A 11 5.90 -36.32 13.69
CA GLY A 11 6.51 -36.39 15.01
C GLY A 11 5.71 -37.25 16.00
N GLY A 12 6.33 -37.56 17.14
CA GLY A 12 5.71 -38.25 18.27
C GLY A 12 5.29 -37.28 19.39
N PHE A 13 4.65 -36.17 19.02
CA PHE A 13 4.17 -35.16 19.96
C PHE A 13 2.64 -35.12 19.99
N GLU A 14 2.10 -34.53 21.05
CA GLU A 14 0.66 -34.39 21.23
C GLU A 14 0.10 -33.14 20.53
N VAL A 15 -1.13 -33.27 20.07
CA VAL A 15 -1.95 -32.16 19.57
C VAL A 15 -3.09 -31.95 20.54
N GLY A 16 -3.18 -30.75 21.11
CA GLY A 16 -4.14 -30.44 22.17
C GLY A 16 -5.60 -30.47 21.73
N ASP A 17 -6.50 -30.55 22.71
CA ASP A 17 -7.93 -30.57 22.48
C ASP A 17 -8.42 -29.29 21.80
N GLY A 18 -9.36 -29.43 20.87
CA GLY A 18 -9.85 -28.32 20.06
C GLY A 18 -8.84 -27.71 19.08
N ALA A 19 -7.61 -28.24 18.97
CA ALA A 19 -6.65 -27.78 17.97
C ALA A 19 -7.14 -28.08 16.53
N LYS A 20 -6.81 -27.18 15.60
CA LYS A 20 -7.16 -27.31 14.17
C LYS A 20 -5.89 -27.37 13.31
N ILE A 21 -5.80 -28.35 12.42
CA ILE A 21 -4.69 -28.47 11.46
C ILE A 21 -5.21 -28.10 10.06
N GLY A 22 -4.63 -27.10 9.43
CA GLY A 22 -5.01 -26.62 8.10
C GLY A 22 -4.72 -27.62 6.99
N SER A 23 -5.40 -27.46 5.86
CA SER A 23 -5.23 -28.32 4.69
C SER A 23 -3.79 -28.24 4.17
N ASN A 24 -3.23 -29.39 3.77
CA ASN A 24 -1.84 -29.52 3.33
C ASN A 24 -0.79 -29.00 4.33
N ALA A 25 -1.13 -28.80 5.62
CA ALA A 25 -0.16 -28.34 6.61
C ALA A 25 0.85 -29.45 6.97
N VAL A 26 2.12 -29.09 7.16
CA VAL A 26 3.17 -30.03 7.62
C VAL A 26 3.58 -29.67 9.05
N VAL A 27 3.05 -30.40 10.02
CA VAL A 27 3.22 -30.12 11.45
C VAL A 27 4.44 -30.86 11.97
N ILE A 28 5.42 -30.10 12.48
CA ILE A 28 6.69 -30.60 13.00
C ILE A 28 6.92 -30.23 14.47
N LYS A 29 5.94 -29.57 15.12
CA LYS A 29 6.00 -29.09 16.50
C LYS A 29 4.66 -29.36 17.20
N PRO A 30 4.65 -29.58 18.53
CA PRO A 30 3.43 -29.77 19.30
C PRO A 30 2.48 -28.58 19.15
N VAL A 31 1.19 -28.87 19.06
CA VAL A 31 0.14 -27.85 18.85
C VAL A 31 -0.67 -27.70 20.15
N PRO A 32 -0.69 -26.51 20.77
CA PRO A 32 -1.48 -26.27 21.99
C PRO A 32 -2.98 -26.46 21.78
N ALA A 33 -3.72 -26.69 22.87
CA ALA A 33 -5.18 -26.78 22.84
C ALA A 33 -5.81 -25.51 22.26
N GLY A 34 -6.80 -25.66 21.39
CA GLY A 34 -7.51 -24.58 20.70
C GLY A 34 -6.69 -23.80 19.66
N ALA A 35 -5.40 -24.10 19.47
CA ALA A 35 -4.55 -23.44 18.49
C ALA A 35 -4.74 -24.00 17.07
N THR A 36 -4.40 -23.19 16.06
CA THR A 36 -4.51 -23.59 14.65
C THR A 36 -3.11 -23.69 14.02
N ALA A 37 -2.77 -24.82 13.40
CA ALA A 37 -1.50 -25.03 12.71
C ALA A 37 -1.70 -25.02 11.18
N VAL A 38 -1.03 -24.10 10.47
CA VAL A 38 -1.20 -23.90 9.01
C VAL A 38 0.13 -23.76 8.28
N GLY A 39 0.19 -24.23 7.02
CA GLY A 39 1.32 -24.07 6.13
C GLY A 39 2.39 -25.17 6.18
N ILE A 40 3.44 -25.00 5.37
CA ILE A 40 4.58 -25.91 5.24
C ILE A 40 5.88 -25.08 5.33
N PRO A 41 6.70 -25.18 6.39
CA PRO A 41 6.41 -25.87 7.65
C PRO A 41 5.30 -25.16 8.44
N ALA A 42 4.52 -25.92 9.22
CA ALA A 42 3.35 -25.38 9.90
C ALA A 42 3.71 -24.31 10.94
N ARG A 43 3.02 -23.18 10.87
CA ARG A 43 3.04 -22.10 11.86
C ARG A 43 1.85 -22.26 12.79
N ILE A 44 2.10 -22.14 14.09
CA ILE A 44 1.08 -22.26 15.13
C ILE A 44 0.51 -20.88 15.41
N ILE A 45 -0.79 -20.72 15.24
CA ILE A 45 -1.56 -19.52 15.54
C ILE A 45 -2.29 -19.76 16.85
N PRO A 46 -1.92 -19.07 17.96
CA PRO A 46 -2.63 -19.18 19.22
C PRO A 46 -4.02 -18.55 19.10
N SER A 47 -5.03 -19.15 19.74
CA SER A 47 -6.36 -18.57 19.83
C SER A 47 -6.33 -17.34 20.74
N LYS A 48 -6.69 -16.17 20.21
CA LYS A 48 -7.10 -15.05 21.06
C LYS A 48 -8.48 -15.42 21.60
N THR A 49 -8.61 -15.55 22.92
CA THR A 49 -9.91 -15.65 23.62
C THR A 49 -10.77 -16.90 23.35
N GLY A 50 -10.17 -18.10 23.35
CA GLY A 50 -10.92 -19.36 23.48
C GLY A 50 -11.81 -19.74 22.29
N HIS A 51 -11.82 -18.92 21.24
CA HIS A 51 -12.45 -19.20 19.97
C HIS A 51 -11.33 -19.62 19.03
N SER A 52 -11.42 -20.84 18.52
CA SER A 52 -10.45 -21.36 17.57
C SER A 52 -10.34 -20.39 16.40
N ALA A 53 -9.13 -20.12 15.90
CA ALA A 53 -8.89 -19.28 14.73
C ALA A 53 -9.47 -19.97 13.49
N ASP A 54 -10.78 -19.92 13.38
CA ASP A 54 -11.52 -20.25 12.18
C ASP A 54 -11.43 -19.06 11.23
N VAL A 55 -11.12 -19.35 9.98
CA VAL A 55 -11.14 -18.34 8.91
C VAL A 55 -12.53 -18.24 8.27
N THR A 56 -13.50 -19.03 8.74
CA THR A 56 -14.89 -18.97 8.28
C THR A 56 -15.84 -18.52 9.39
N GLU A 57 -15.85 -17.23 9.68
CA GLU A 57 -17.09 -16.55 10.09
C GLU A 57 -17.63 -15.82 8.85
N HIS A 58 -18.40 -16.52 8.04
CA HIS A 58 -19.44 -15.88 7.26
C HIS A 58 -20.75 -16.38 7.85
N GLU A 59 -21.16 -15.81 8.99
CA GLU A 59 -22.55 -15.89 9.37
C GLU A 59 -23.38 -15.36 8.20
N LEU A 60 -24.37 -16.17 7.85
CA LEU A 60 -25.39 -15.89 6.87
C LEU A 60 -26.04 -14.55 7.22
N ALA A 61 -25.63 -13.47 6.56
CA ALA A 61 -26.28 -12.18 6.71
C ALA A 61 -27.78 -12.35 6.40
N PRO A 62 -28.70 -12.00 7.32
CA PRO A 62 -30.11 -12.04 7.02
C PRO A 62 -30.38 -11.01 5.94
N LYS A 63 -30.97 -11.46 4.82
CA LYS A 63 -31.52 -10.57 3.81
C LYS A 63 -32.62 -9.76 4.49
N VAL A 64 -32.37 -8.48 4.72
CA VAL A 64 -33.39 -7.50 5.08
C VAL A 64 -33.34 -6.39 4.04
N ASP A 65 -34.15 -6.61 3.02
CA ASP A 65 -34.92 -5.62 2.27
C ASP A 65 -34.95 -4.22 2.91
N ALA A 66 -34.43 -3.21 2.21
CA ALA A 66 -35.11 -1.92 1.98
C ALA A 66 -34.19 -0.90 1.27
N LYS A 67 -34.64 -0.47 0.08
CA LYS A 67 -34.70 0.92 -0.39
C LYS A 67 -33.72 1.97 0.21
N THR A 68 -32.99 2.62 -0.71
CA THR A 68 -33.08 4.08 -0.96
C THR A 68 -32.06 5.05 -0.30
N GLN A 69 -31.40 5.83 -1.20
CA GLN A 69 -30.83 7.20 -1.09
C GLN A 69 -29.54 7.37 -0.26
N ALA A 70 -28.40 7.82 -0.78
CA ALA A 70 -28.01 8.99 -1.60
C ALA A 70 -27.28 10.04 -0.74
N ALA A 71 -26.11 10.45 -1.24
CA ALA A 71 -25.37 11.69 -1.00
C ALA A 71 -24.95 12.06 0.43
N GLY A 72 -23.65 12.32 0.59
CA GLY A 72 -23.13 13.25 1.59
C GLY A 72 -21.99 12.70 2.43
N VAL A 73 -20.90 13.47 2.45
CA VAL A 73 -19.76 13.49 3.40
C VAL A 73 -18.94 12.20 3.56
N VAL A 74 -17.76 12.21 2.93
CA VAL A 74 -16.65 11.31 3.24
C VAL A 74 -15.79 11.96 4.32
N ASP A 75 -16.25 11.86 5.57
CA ASP A 75 -15.38 12.04 6.72
C ASP A 75 -14.93 10.68 7.26
N GLU A 76 -13.67 10.68 7.62
CA GLU A 76 -12.83 9.63 8.19
C GLU A 76 -13.39 9.16 9.55
N ASP A 77 -13.64 7.85 9.73
CA ASP A 77 -13.30 7.06 10.93
C ASP A 77 -13.99 5.68 10.99
N CYS A 78 -13.29 4.72 11.60
CA CYS A 78 -13.76 3.45 12.14
C CYS A 78 -14.27 2.35 11.17
N GLY A 79 -13.42 1.32 11.04
CA GLY A 79 -13.88 -0.05 11.30
C GLY A 79 -14.48 -0.81 10.12
N LYS A 80 -13.62 -1.62 9.48
CA LYS A 80 -13.90 -2.97 8.99
C LYS A 80 -12.59 -3.54 8.45
N SER A 81 -11.95 -4.44 9.20
CA SER A 81 -10.92 -5.33 8.68
C SER A 81 -11.59 -6.35 7.75
N GLY A 82 -12.03 -5.89 6.59
CA GLY A 82 -12.52 -6.74 5.51
C GLY A 82 -11.33 -7.44 4.87
N PHE A 83 -11.37 -8.77 4.84
CA PHE A 83 -10.42 -9.58 4.08
C PHE A 83 -10.51 -9.18 2.60
N THR A 84 -9.47 -8.52 2.06
CA THR A 84 -9.37 -8.23 0.63
C THR A 84 -8.63 -9.39 -0.03
N ALA A 85 -9.27 -10.03 -1.02
CA ALA A 85 -8.74 -11.21 -1.71
C ALA A 85 -7.37 -10.98 -2.40
N TYR A 86 -6.97 -9.72 -2.57
CA TYR A 86 -5.72 -9.31 -3.20
C TYR A 86 -4.71 -8.68 -2.22
N GLY A 87 -4.93 -8.79 -0.91
CA GLY A 87 -3.96 -8.28 0.09
C GLY A 87 -3.77 -6.76 0.06
N VAL A 88 -4.72 -6.02 -0.53
CA VAL A 88 -4.79 -4.56 -0.41
C VAL A 88 -5.27 -4.28 1.00
N THR A 89 -4.31 -4.28 1.93
CA THR A 89 -4.46 -3.65 3.22
C THR A 89 -4.40 -2.14 2.99
N ALA A 90 -5.11 -1.37 3.82
CA ALA A 90 -5.04 0.09 3.82
C ALA A 90 -3.67 0.61 4.31
N GLU A 91 -2.59 -0.12 4.04
CA GLU A 91 -1.27 0.47 4.00
C GLU A 91 -1.21 1.22 2.68
N VAL A 92 -1.21 2.54 2.79
CA VAL A 92 -1.24 3.47 1.66
C VAL A 92 -0.20 3.02 0.65
N ASP A 93 -0.66 2.51 -0.49
CA ASP A 93 0.23 2.09 -1.58
C ASP A 93 1.20 3.24 -1.87
N PRO A 94 2.53 3.00 -1.85
CA PRO A 94 3.52 4.05 -2.07
C PRO A 94 3.29 4.79 -3.40
N VAL A 95 2.70 4.13 -4.41
CA VAL A 95 2.31 4.79 -5.66
C VAL A 95 1.07 5.67 -5.46
N ALA A 96 0.04 5.18 -4.78
CA ALA A 96 -1.12 6.00 -4.41
C ALA A 96 -0.72 7.23 -3.55
N GLN A 97 0.23 7.10 -2.63
CA GLN A 97 0.79 8.22 -1.86
C GLN A 97 1.52 9.22 -2.75
N ALA A 98 2.32 8.73 -3.69
CA ALA A 98 3.02 9.58 -4.65
C ALA A 98 2.03 10.37 -5.52
N MET A 99 0.97 9.72 -6.03
CA MET A 99 -0.06 10.37 -6.85
C MET A 99 -0.82 11.45 -6.06
N ARG A 100 -1.18 11.18 -4.80
CA ARG A 100 -1.81 12.17 -3.92
C ARG A 100 -0.90 13.37 -3.64
N SER A 101 0.38 13.12 -3.40
CA SER A 101 1.38 14.17 -3.15
C SER A 101 1.61 15.04 -4.39
N LEU A 102 1.59 14.44 -5.59
CA LEU A 102 1.69 15.16 -6.86
C LEU A 102 0.47 16.06 -7.09
N SER A 103 -0.76 15.58 -6.81
CA SER A 103 -1.96 16.41 -6.93
C SER A 103 -1.99 17.55 -5.92
N GLU A 104 -1.61 17.31 -4.67
CA GLU A 104 -1.58 18.34 -3.62
C GLU A 104 -0.50 19.40 -3.92
N GLY A 105 0.68 18.98 -4.42
CA GLY A 105 1.73 19.89 -4.85
C GLY A 105 1.32 20.76 -6.05
N ALA A 106 0.62 20.18 -7.03
CA ALA A 106 0.09 20.92 -8.17
C ALA A 106 -0.96 21.97 -7.75
N ALA A 107 -1.85 21.63 -6.82
CA ALA A 107 -2.81 22.56 -6.23
C ALA A 107 -2.13 23.64 -5.36
N GLY A 108 -1.05 23.29 -4.65
CA GLY A 108 -0.28 24.21 -3.81
C GLY A 108 0.49 25.29 -4.59
N HIS A 109 0.85 25.04 -5.85
CA HIS A 109 1.65 25.96 -6.66
C HIS A 109 0.84 27.12 -7.28
N GLU A 110 -0.50 27.08 -7.26
CA GLU A 110 -1.34 28.15 -7.82
C GLU A 110 -1.07 29.51 -7.15
N LYS A 111 -0.88 29.51 -5.83
CA LYS A 111 -0.56 30.73 -5.07
C LYS A 111 0.82 31.30 -5.44
N GLN A 112 1.80 30.42 -5.64
CA GLN A 112 3.16 30.85 -6.01
C GLN A 112 3.20 31.41 -7.44
N ILE A 113 2.44 30.84 -8.37
CA ILE A 113 2.27 31.35 -9.74
C ILE A 113 1.63 32.75 -9.70
N ALA A 114 0.59 32.95 -8.88
CA ALA A 114 -0.06 34.25 -8.74
C ALA A 114 0.90 35.33 -8.19
N LEU A 115 1.72 34.97 -7.19
CA LEU A 115 2.73 35.87 -6.63
C LEU A 115 3.85 36.20 -7.63
N LEU A 116 4.30 35.21 -8.40
CA LEU A 116 5.27 35.41 -9.50
C LEU A 116 4.72 36.37 -10.55
N TRP A 117 3.47 36.19 -10.96
CA TRP A 117 2.83 37.10 -11.91
C TRP A 117 2.77 38.54 -11.39
N ALA A 118 2.35 38.72 -10.13
CA ALA A 118 2.30 40.04 -9.50
C ALA A 118 3.69 40.70 -9.35
N ALA A 119 4.73 39.92 -9.11
CA ALA A 119 6.11 40.40 -9.08
C ALA A 119 6.59 40.83 -10.48
N ILE A 120 6.29 40.03 -11.51
CA ILE A 120 6.62 40.36 -12.90
C ILE A 120 5.91 41.64 -13.34
N GLU A 121 4.64 41.84 -12.99
CA GLU A 121 3.90 43.07 -13.32
C GLU A 121 4.53 44.30 -12.67
N LYS A 122 4.90 44.21 -11.39
CA LYS A 122 5.61 45.29 -10.67
C LYS A 122 6.96 45.63 -11.32
N LEU A 123 7.74 44.61 -11.71
CA LEU A 123 9.03 44.80 -12.38
C LEU A 123 8.88 45.31 -13.82
N SER A 124 7.83 44.90 -14.53
CA SER A 124 7.51 45.36 -15.89
C SER A 124 7.20 46.85 -15.92
N ILE A 125 6.43 47.34 -14.94
CA ILE A 125 6.11 48.77 -14.80
C ILE A 125 7.33 49.59 -14.37
N GLN A 126 8.29 48.97 -13.67
CA GLN A 126 9.54 49.63 -13.22
C GLN A 126 10.58 49.87 -14.33
N GLY A 127 10.29 49.50 -15.58
CA GLY A 127 11.01 50.02 -16.75
C GLY A 127 12.37 49.35 -17.00
N HIS A 128 12.40 48.49 -18.03
CA HIS A 128 13.54 48.25 -18.92
C HIS A 128 14.92 48.03 -18.26
N VAL A 129 15.08 46.92 -17.54
CA VAL A 129 16.42 46.41 -17.19
C VAL A 129 17.00 45.72 -18.43
N LYS A 130 17.75 46.48 -19.24
CA LYS A 130 18.63 45.96 -20.29
C LYS A 130 19.81 45.23 -19.63
N ASP A 131 19.60 44.01 -19.14
CA ASP A 131 20.62 42.96 -18.89
C ASP A 131 20.10 41.86 -17.94
N CYS A 132 18.90 41.34 -18.18
CA CYS A 132 18.33 40.24 -17.36
C CYS A 132 18.66 38.83 -17.88
N MET A 133 19.44 38.70 -18.95
CA MET A 133 19.82 37.40 -19.51
C MET A 133 21.32 37.15 -19.34
N PRO A 134 21.74 36.12 -18.60
CA PRO A 134 23.13 35.67 -18.62
C PRO A 134 23.49 35.15 -20.02
N CYS A 135 24.61 35.60 -20.58
CA CYS A 135 25.14 35.19 -21.89
C CYS A 135 25.33 33.65 -22.02
N GLU A 136 25.35 32.88 -20.93
CA GLU A 136 25.43 31.41 -20.94
C GLU A 136 24.24 30.69 -21.61
N SER A 137 23.19 31.44 -21.97
CA SER A 137 22.06 30.94 -22.76
C SER A 137 22.41 30.67 -24.22
N GLU A 138 23.51 31.25 -24.71
CA GLU A 138 24.09 30.98 -26.03
C GLU A 138 25.01 29.76 -25.94
N ARG A 139 24.46 28.58 -25.63
CA ARG A 139 25.24 27.35 -25.79
C ARG A 139 25.40 27.11 -27.28
N PRO A 140 26.63 27.08 -27.85
CA PRO A 140 26.80 26.63 -29.22
C PRO A 140 26.29 25.20 -29.31
N GLU A 141 25.44 24.90 -30.29
CA GLU A 141 24.86 23.58 -30.55
C GLU A 141 25.90 22.55 -31.03
N ALA A 142 27.06 22.49 -30.39
CA ALA A 142 28.12 21.53 -30.67
C ALA A 142 28.03 20.40 -29.63
N PHE A 143 27.22 19.39 -29.95
CA PHE A 143 27.21 18.11 -29.24
C PHE A 143 28.61 17.46 -29.34
N GLN A 144 29.34 17.42 -28.21
CA GLN A 144 30.71 16.91 -28.15
C GLN A 144 30.74 15.37 -28.17
N LYS A 145 30.48 14.81 -29.35
CA LYS A 145 30.45 13.37 -29.61
C LYS A 145 31.77 12.68 -29.24
N ASP A 146 32.90 13.32 -29.53
CA ASP A 146 34.24 12.74 -29.31
C ASP A 146 34.54 12.46 -27.83
N LYS A 147 34.04 13.30 -26.90
CA LYS A 147 34.18 13.07 -25.46
C LYS A 147 33.38 11.87 -24.98
N ILE A 148 32.21 11.66 -25.57
CA ILE A 148 31.34 10.53 -25.22
C ILE A 148 31.95 9.23 -25.73
N ASP A 149 32.49 9.22 -26.96
CA ASP A 149 33.18 8.06 -27.52
C ASP A 149 34.45 7.71 -26.73
N GLN A 150 35.20 8.71 -26.25
CA GLN A 150 36.36 8.51 -25.36
C GLN A 150 35.98 7.89 -24.00
N ILE A 151 34.80 8.20 -23.47
CA ILE A 151 34.28 7.59 -22.23
C ILE A 151 33.75 6.18 -22.48
N LEU A 152 33.19 5.92 -23.68
CA LEU A 152 32.68 4.60 -24.04
C LEU A 152 33.76 3.61 -24.48
N GLY A 153 35.02 4.03 -24.60
CA GLY A 153 36.14 3.15 -24.90
C GLY A 153 35.99 2.38 -26.23
N LYS A 154 35.35 3.01 -27.22
CA LYS A 154 35.25 2.52 -28.60
C LYS A 154 36.12 3.34 -29.54
#